data_AF-A0A3N5J528-F1
#
_entry.id   AF-A0A3N5J528-F1
#
_cell.length_a   1.000
_cell.length_b   1.000
_cell.length_c   1.000
_cell.angle_alpha   90.00
_cell.angle_beta   90.00
_cell.angle_gamma   90.00
#
_symmetry.space_group_name_H-M   'P 1'
#
loop_
_entity.id
_entity.type
_entity.pdbx_description
1 polymer ?
#
loop_
_entity_poly.entity_id
_entity_poly.type
_entity_poly.pdbx_seq_one_letter_code
_entity_poly.pdbx_strand_id
1 'polypeptide(L)'
;MKHRLLFIFLMLLGLLGGCEDAVDFEFTIIRSNVFTIDAPLGTYSYDVDLNTDSDYQRYKDHIKDVDIDYIRYSITANTGTGGKADFYANAYGGTLAGATKIAESISFVAGELRGTTDVVWLNKAYLESLLLGGRMSVWAVGEGAGVRLTLPVEIKIRVTANPLE
;
A
#
# COMPACT_ATOMS: atom_id res chain seq x y z
N MET A 1 -1.79 30.30 -13.82
CA MET A 1 -0.43 30.47 -13.25
C MET A 1 -0.30 29.62 -11.99
N LYS A 2 0.31 28.44 -12.08
CA LYS A 2 0.83 27.68 -10.93
C LYS A 2 2.14 27.02 -11.38
N HIS A 3 3.26 27.60 -10.97
CA HIS A 3 4.59 27.05 -11.21
C HIS A 3 4.75 25.76 -10.40
N ARG A 4 4.96 24.63 -11.08
CA ARG A 4 5.51 23.43 -10.46
C ARG A 4 7.03 23.56 -10.48
N LEU A 5 7.60 23.73 -9.30
CA LEU A 5 9.03 23.72 -9.06
C LEU A 5 9.50 22.27 -9.23
N LEU A 6 10.07 21.96 -10.39
CA LEU A 6 10.71 20.68 -10.70
C LEU A 6 12.18 20.81 -10.28
N PHE A 7 12.52 20.27 -9.12
CA PHE A 7 13.91 20.17 -8.66
C PHE A 7 14.59 19.02 -9.42
N ILE A 8 15.10 19.30 -10.62
CA ILE A 8 16.06 18.42 -11.30
C ILE A 8 17.45 18.81 -10.81
N PHE A 9 18.01 18.00 -9.93
CA PHE A 9 19.42 18.10 -9.56
C PHE A 9 20.24 17.36 -10.62
N LEU A 10 20.59 18.07 -11.70
CA LEU A 10 21.49 17.58 -12.73
C LEU A 10 22.92 17.95 -12.33
N MET A 11 23.65 17.06 -11.67
CA MET A 11 25.11 17.15 -11.59
C MET A 11 25.72 16.36 -12.74
N LEU A 12 26.09 17.08 -13.80
CA LEU A 12 27.18 16.68 -14.69
C LEU A 12 28.50 16.98 -13.99
N LEU A 13 29.39 15.99 -13.83
CA LEU A 13 30.81 16.05 -14.22
C LEU A 13 31.52 14.73 -13.86
N GLY A 14 32.19 14.10 -14.83
CA GLY A 14 33.19 13.07 -14.55
C GLY A 14 33.44 12.05 -15.66
N LEU A 15 33.99 12.48 -16.80
CA LEU A 15 34.63 11.60 -17.78
C LEU A 15 35.89 10.96 -17.17
N LEU A 16 35.82 9.73 -16.68
CA LEU A 16 36.94 8.81 -16.54
C LEU A 16 36.41 7.37 -16.67
N GLY A 17 37.04 6.58 -17.53
CA GLY A 17 36.67 5.18 -17.77
C GLY A 17 36.62 4.39 -16.46
N GLY A 18 35.46 3.81 -16.20
CA GLY A 18 35.18 2.95 -15.06
C GLY A 18 33.92 2.18 -15.43
N CYS A 19 33.86 0.91 -15.05
CA CYS A 19 32.68 0.06 -15.15
C CYS A 19 31.42 0.91 -14.96
N GLU A 20 30.51 0.95 -15.94
CA GLU A 20 29.17 1.52 -15.74
C GLU A 20 28.43 0.58 -14.79
N ASP A 21 28.84 0.59 -13.51
CA ASP A 21 28.08 0.02 -12.43
C ASP A 21 26.82 0.86 -12.35
N ALA A 22 25.78 0.27 -12.91
CA ALA A 22 24.49 0.88 -12.97
C ALA A 22 23.98 1.11 -11.55
N VAL A 23 23.79 2.38 -11.20
CA VAL A 23 23.32 2.77 -9.88
C VAL A 23 21.84 2.46 -9.80
N ASP A 24 21.48 1.53 -8.91
CA ASP A 24 20.09 1.32 -8.52
C ASP A 24 19.52 2.64 -7.99
N PHE A 25 18.33 3.03 -8.47
CA PHE A 25 17.64 4.20 -7.96
C PHE A 25 16.27 3.81 -7.38
N GLU A 26 15.87 4.52 -6.34
CA GLU A 26 14.64 4.27 -5.61
C GLU A 26 13.61 5.37 -5.86
N PHE A 27 12.35 4.99 -6.02
CA PHE A 27 11.23 5.92 -5.98
C PHE A 27 10.08 5.38 -5.14
N THR A 28 9.24 6.28 -4.63
CA THR A 28 8.13 5.95 -3.75
C THR A 28 6.80 6.21 -4.43
N ILE A 29 5.93 5.21 -4.40
CA ILE A 29 4.53 5.31 -4.81
C ILE A 29 3.65 5.30 -3.56
N ILE A 30 2.82 6.33 -3.39
CA ILE A 30 1.84 6.40 -2.31
C ILE A 30 0.45 6.16 -2.89
N ARG A 31 -0.31 5.25 -2.28
CA ARG A 31 -1.71 4.99 -2.59
C ARG A 31 -2.52 5.13 -1.32
N SER A 32 -3.53 5.98 -1.35
CA SER A 32 -4.43 6.20 -0.22
C SER A 32 -5.86 5.80 -0.60
N ASN A 33 -6.48 4.97 0.20
CA ASN A 33 -7.90 4.67 0.10
C ASN A 33 -8.57 4.79 1.47
N VAL A 34 -9.86 5.09 1.49
CA VAL A 34 -10.63 5.14 2.75
C VAL A 34 -11.67 4.04 2.72
N PHE A 35 -11.50 3.04 3.58
CA PHE A 35 -12.55 2.05 3.82
C PHE A 35 -13.54 2.59 4.84
N THR A 36 -14.81 2.66 4.48
CA THR A 36 -15.88 2.89 5.48
C THR A 36 -16.51 1.54 5.79
N ILE A 37 -16.09 0.88 6.87
CA ILE A 37 -16.64 -0.41 7.25
C ILE A 37 -17.94 -0.20 8.03
N ASP A 38 -19.06 -0.52 7.40
CA ASP A 38 -20.38 -0.60 8.02
C ASP A 38 -20.72 -2.08 8.25
N ALA A 39 -20.62 -2.54 9.50
CA ALA A 39 -20.75 -3.95 9.88
C ALA A 39 -22.16 -4.28 10.44
N PRO A 40 -22.60 -5.55 10.30
CA PRO A 40 -21.94 -6.62 11.05
C PRO A 40 -20.87 -7.42 10.31
N LEU A 41 -20.80 -7.37 8.97
CA LEU A 41 -19.81 -8.10 8.14
C LEU A 41 -19.44 -7.29 6.87
N GLY A 42 -19.03 -6.04 7.05
CA GLY A 42 -18.67 -5.18 5.93
C GLY A 42 -17.36 -5.62 5.28
N THR A 43 -17.40 -5.97 4.00
CA THR A 43 -16.21 -6.29 3.19
C THR A 43 -16.02 -5.20 2.16
N TYR A 44 -14.84 -4.56 2.15
CA TYR A 44 -14.51 -3.49 1.22
C TYR A 44 -13.19 -3.80 0.55
N SER A 45 -13.16 -3.73 -0.78
CA SER A 45 -11.97 -3.99 -1.58
C SER A 45 -11.33 -2.68 -2.06
N TYR A 46 -10.02 -2.71 -2.21
CA TYR A 46 -9.24 -1.70 -2.88
C TYR A 46 -8.20 -2.37 -3.75
N ASP A 47 -8.27 -2.07 -5.04
CA ASP A 47 -7.28 -2.56 -5.98
C ASP A 47 -6.15 -1.55 -6.11
N VAL A 48 -4.93 -2.04 -5.97
CA VAL A 48 -3.70 -1.28 -6.20
C VAL A 48 -3.19 -1.69 -7.57
N ASP A 49 -3.17 -0.74 -8.50
CA ASP A 49 -2.59 -0.91 -9.83
C ASP A 49 -1.42 0.07 -10.01
N LEU A 50 -0.20 -0.45 -9.91
CA LEU A 50 1.02 0.32 -10.14
C LEU A 50 1.17 0.75 -11.60
N ASN A 51 0.45 0.11 -12.54
CA ASN A 51 0.50 0.51 -13.95
C ASN A 51 -0.18 1.85 -14.24
N THR A 52 -0.92 2.38 -13.27
CA THR A 52 -1.46 3.75 -13.32
C THR A 52 -0.41 4.80 -12.97
N ASP A 53 0.74 4.40 -12.44
CA ASP A 53 1.84 5.29 -12.08
C ASP A 53 2.80 5.51 -13.25
N SER A 54 3.10 6.77 -13.56
CA SER A 54 3.98 7.12 -14.68
C SER A 54 5.42 6.67 -14.44
N ASP A 55 5.91 6.77 -13.20
CA ASP A 55 7.28 6.41 -12.88
C ASP A 55 7.43 4.89 -12.87
N TYR A 56 6.45 4.17 -12.31
CA TYR A 56 6.39 2.72 -12.44
C TYR A 56 6.38 2.27 -13.91
N GLN A 57 5.52 2.83 -14.76
CA GLN A 57 5.47 2.45 -16.17
C GLN A 57 6.77 2.72 -16.92
N ARG A 58 7.48 3.79 -16.56
CA ARG A 58 8.77 4.14 -17.16
C ARG A 58 9.85 3.11 -16.88
N TYR A 59 9.79 2.45 -15.73
CA TYR A 59 10.86 1.59 -15.25
C TYR A 59 10.45 0.13 -15.01
N LYS A 60 9.21 -0.26 -15.34
CA LYS A 60 8.66 -1.59 -15.02
C LYS A 60 9.50 -2.77 -15.49
N ASP A 61 10.19 -2.63 -16.62
CA ASP A 61 11.03 -3.68 -17.20
C ASP A 61 12.42 -3.76 -16.54
N HIS A 62 12.70 -2.81 -15.63
CA HIS A 62 13.96 -2.63 -14.91
C HIS A 62 13.78 -2.70 -13.39
N ILE A 63 12.60 -3.11 -12.90
CA ILE A 63 12.30 -3.21 -11.48
C ILE A 63 12.98 -4.47 -10.92
N LYS A 64 13.82 -4.26 -9.91
CA LYS A 64 14.48 -5.34 -9.15
C LYS A 64 13.66 -5.74 -7.93
N ASP A 65 13.10 -4.76 -7.25
CA ASP A 65 12.45 -4.97 -5.97
C ASP A 65 11.30 -3.99 -5.73
N VAL A 66 10.30 -4.45 -4.97
CA VAL A 66 9.13 -3.69 -4.57
C VAL A 66 8.81 -3.99 -3.10
N ASP A 67 9.15 -3.03 -2.24
CA ASP A 67 8.91 -3.11 -0.80
C ASP A 67 7.65 -2.35 -0.41
N ILE A 68 6.90 -2.88 0.56
CA ILE A 68 5.85 -2.12 1.25
C ILE A 68 6.36 -1.57 2.59
N ASP A 69 6.38 -0.25 2.73
CA ASP A 69 6.79 0.41 3.97
C ASP A 69 5.74 0.19 5.06
N TYR A 70 4.47 0.54 4.79
CA TYR A 70 3.38 0.40 5.73
C TYR A 70 2.01 0.26 5.05
N ILE A 71 1.08 -0.36 5.77
CA ILE A 71 -0.35 -0.08 5.71
C ILE A 71 -0.70 0.63 7.00
N ARG A 72 -1.31 1.81 6.89
CA ARG A 72 -1.81 2.58 8.04
C ARG A 72 -3.30 2.46 8.18
N TYR A 73 -3.78 2.66 9.40
CA TYR A 73 -5.21 2.83 9.68
C TYR A 73 -5.42 3.85 10.79
N SER A 74 -6.65 4.36 10.91
CA SER A 74 -7.09 5.15 12.05
C SER A 74 -8.56 4.87 12.31
N ILE A 75 -9.05 5.13 13.52
CA ILE A 75 -10.47 5.00 13.87
C ILE A 75 -10.97 6.41 14.17
N THR A 76 -11.62 7.03 13.19
CA THR A 76 -12.08 8.44 13.29
C THR A 76 -13.55 8.57 13.69
N ALA A 77 -14.31 7.48 13.60
CA ALA A 77 -15.66 7.35 14.11
C ALA A 77 -15.89 5.89 14.53
N ASN A 78 -16.60 5.69 15.63
CA ASN A 78 -17.13 4.38 16.02
C ASN A 78 -18.44 4.57 16.79
N THR A 79 -19.55 4.33 16.12
CA THR A 79 -20.90 4.39 16.69
C THR A 79 -21.41 3.05 17.21
N GLY A 80 -20.61 1.98 17.12
CA GLY A 80 -20.99 0.62 17.42
C GLY A 80 -20.56 0.14 18.80
N THR A 81 -20.74 -1.16 19.06
CA THR A 81 -20.46 -1.78 20.36
C THR A 81 -19.02 -2.32 20.51
N GLY A 82 -18.17 -2.10 19.51
CA GLY A 82 -16.84 -2.70 19.39
C GLY A 82 -16.79 -3.81 18.35
N GLY A 83 -15.60 -4.35 18.10
CA GLY A 83 -15.40 -5.33 17.04
C GLY A 83 -13.95 -5.54 16.67
N LYS A 84 -13.75 -6.10 15.48
CA LYS A 84 -12.43 -6.30 14.89
C LYS A 84 -12.43 -5.96 13.39
N ALA A 85 -11.28 -5.56 12.88
CA ALA A 85 -11.03 -5.41 11.45
C ALA A 85 -9.79 -6.22 11.06
N ASP A 86 -9.89 -6.91 9.93
CA ASP A 86 -8.83 -7.72 9.35
C ASP A 86 -8.50 -7.22 7.94
N PHE A 87 -7.23 -7.35 7.56
CA PHE A 87 -6.78 -7.06 6.21
C PHE A 87 -6.38 -8.34 5.49
N TYR A 88 -6.86 -8.48 4.26
CA TYR A 88 -6.55 -9.59 3.36
C TYR A 88 -6.01 -9.06 2.04
N ALA A 89 -5.20 -9.85 1.35
CA ALA A 89 -4.75 -9.55 0.00
C ALA A 89 -4.76 -10.79 -0.90
N ASN A 90 -4.86 -10.54 -2.21
CA ASN A 90 -4.82 -11.56 -3.25
C ASN A 90 -4.32 -10.92 -4.55
N ALA A 91 -4.02 -11.75 -5.55
CA ALA A 91 -3.81 -11.30 -6.90
C ALA A 91 -4.97 -10.42 -7.38
N TYR A 92 -4.66 -9.44 -8.21
CA TYR A 92 -5.64 -8.52 -8.78
C TYR A 92 -6.78 -9.27 -9.47
N GLY A 93 -8.02 -8.92 -9.14
CA GLY A 93 -9.22 -9.61 -9.64
C GLY A 93 -9.52 -10.96 -8.96
N GLY A 94 -8.73 -11.35 -7.96
CA GLY A 94 -8.99 -12.49 -7.09
C GLY A 94 -10.19 -12.27 -6.17
N THR A 95 -10.56 -13.31 -5.43
CA THR A 95 -11.69 -13.26 -4.49
C THR A 95 -11.19 -13.26 -3.05
N LEU A 96 -12.01 -12.72 -2.13
CA LEU A 96 -11.73 -12.76 -0.69
C LEU A 96 -11.59 -14.19 -0.17
N ALA A 97 -12.35 -15.15 -0.71
CA ALA A 97 -12.28 -16.55 -0.29
C ALA A 97 -10.91 -17.20 -0.54
N GLY A 98 -10.16 -16.70 -1.54
CA GLY A 98 -8.79 -17.12 -1.81
C GLY A 98 -7.73 -16.15 -1.29
N ALA A 99 -8.13 -15.12 -0.54
CA ALA A 99 -7.21 -14.09 -0.07
C ALA A 99 -6.45 -14.53 1.19
N THR A 100 -5.21 -14.07 1.31
CA THR A 100 -4.35 -14.32 2.47
C THR A 100 -4.46 -13.16 3.44
N LYS A 101 -4.61 -13.45 4.74
CA LYS A 101 -4.59 -12.42 5.79
C LYS A 101 -3.20 -11.80 5.90
N ILE A 102 -3.07 -10.49 5.76
CA ILE A 102 -1.77 -9.82 5.67
C ILE A 102 -1.34 -9.11 6.95
N ALA A 103 -2.26 -8.85 7.87
CA ALA A 103 -2.00 -8.14 9.12
C ALA A 103 -2.73 -8.77 10.31
N GLU A 104 -2.22 -8.50 11.52
CA GLU A 104 -2.89 -8.84 12.77
C GLU A 104 -4.27 -8.18 12.86
N SER A 105 -5.18 -8.83 13.60
CA SER A 105 -6.52 -8.30 13.83
C SER A 105 -6.49 -7.01 14.62
N ILE A 106 -7.15 -5.98 14.09
CA ILE A 106 -7.34 -4.72 14.77
C ILE A 106 -8.59 -4.84 15.62
N SER A 107 -8.45 -4.99 16.93
CA SER A 107 -9.58 -4.94 17.86
C SER A 107 -9.89 -3.51 18.25
N PHE A 108 -11.17 -3.18 18.47
CA PHE A 108 -11.60 -1.88 18.97
C PHE A 108 -12.86 -2.00 19.83
N VAL A 109 -13.03 -1.06 20.76
CA VAL A 109 -14.18 -1.02 21.69
C VAL A 109 -15.19 0.07 21.32
N ALA A 110 -16.39 0.01 21.89
CA ALA A 110 -17.44 1.01 21.65
C ALA A 110 -16.95 2.45 21.87
N GLY A 111 -17.22 3.34 20.92
CA GLY A 111 -16.83 4.75 21.01
C GLY A 111 -15.33 5.03 20.87
N GLU A 112 -14.51 4.02 20.56
CA GLU A 112 -13.07 4.21 20.42
C GLU A 112 -12.73 5.18 19.27
N LEU A 113 -11.79 6.08 19.55
CA LEU A 113 -11.07 6.86 18.57
C LEU A 113 -9.59 6.50 18.66
N ARG A 114 -8.96 6.30 17.50
CA ARG A 114 -7.55 5.91 17.42
C ARG A 114 -6.86 6.71 16.32
N GLY A 115 -5.75 7.34 16.68
CA GLY A 115 -4.88 8.02 15.71
C GLY A 115 -4.27 7.05 14.70
N THR A 116 -3.52 7.60 13.75
CA THR A 116 -2.82 6.81 12.73
C THR A 116 -1.91 5.78 13.37
N THR A 117 -2.12 4.52 13.00
CA THR A 117 -1.40 3.36 13.51
C THR A 117 -1.00 2.47 12.33
N ASP A 118 0.24 2.00 12.32
CA ASP A 118 0.72 1.05 11.32
C ASP A 118 0.18 -0.34 11.67
N VAL A 119 -0.19 -1.14 10.66
CA VAL A 119 -0.57 -2.53 10.90
C VAL A 119 0.64 -3.35 11.35
N VAL A 120 0.38 -4.38 12.14
CA VAL A 120 1.39 -5.39 12.44
C VAL A 120 1.30 -6.47 11.36
N TRP A 121 2.40 -6.68 10.64
CA TRP A 121 2.45 -7.58 9.50
C TRP A 121 2.39 -9.06 9.92
N LEU A 122 1.57 -9.84 9.20
CA LEU A 122 1.61 -11.31 9.24
C LEU A 122 2.26 -11.90 7.99
N ASN A 123 1.90 -11.39 6.81
CA ASN A 123 2.35 -11.93 5.52
C ASN A 123 2.85 -10.81 4.59
N LYS A 124 3.85 -10.03 5.06
CA LYS A 124 4.44 -8.91 4.31
C LYS A 124 5.04 -9.35 2.98
N ALA A 125 5.89 -10.37 2.99
CA ALA A 125 6.55 -10.89 1.79
C ALA A 125 5.57 -11.39 0.71
N TYR A 126 4.42 -11.95 1.12
CA TYR A 126 3.37 -12.34 0.18
C TYR A 126 2.79 -11.12 -0.53
N LEU A 127 2.51 -10.04 0.21
CA LEU A 127 1.99 -8.80 -0.36
C LEU A 127 2.99 -8.16 -1.34
N GLU A 128 4.28 -8.16 -1.01
CA GLU A 128 5.37 -7.70 -1.87
C GLU A 128 5.47 -8.53 -3.14
N SER A 129 5.30 -9.86 -3.05
CA SER A 129 5.25 -10.72 -4.23
C SER A 129 4.11 -10.41 -5.20
N LEU A 130 2.95 -9.95 -4.69
CA LEU A 130 1.84 -9.49 -5.54
C LEU A 130 2.16 -8.15 -6.19
N LEU A 131 2.80 -7.24 -5.46
CA LEU A 131 3.20 -5.92 -5.94
C LEU A 131 4.31 -5.97 -6.99
N LEU A 132 5.20 -6.97 -6.95
CA LEU A 132 6.15 -7.26 -8.03
C LEU A 132 5.41 -7.57 -9.36
N GLY A 133 4.21 -8.15 -9.30
CA GLY A 133 3.32 -8.31 -10.45
C GLY A 133 2.64 -7.00 -10.92
N GLY A 134 2.91 -5.88 -10.24
CA GLY A 134 2.38 -4.56 -10.52
C GLY A 134 0.93 -4.31 -10.09
N ARG A 135 0.21 -5.35 -9.65
CA ARG A 135 -1.21 -5.25 -9.29
C ARG A 135 -1.59 -6.17 -8.15
N MET A 136 -2.41 -5.68 -7.23
CA MET A 136 -2.98 -6.50 -6.17
C MET A 136 -4.36 -6.01 -5.76
N SER A 137 -5.11 -6.89 -5.12
CA SER A 137 -6.37 -6.55 -4.46
C SER A 137 -6.20 -6.68 -2.94
N VAL A 138 -6.64 -5.68 -2.19
CA VAL A 138 -6.63 -5.65 -0.72
C VAL A 138 -8.06 -5.52 -0.22
N TRP A 139 -8.43 -6.27 0.81
CA TRP A 139 -9.73 -6.17 1.47
C TRP A 139 -9.56 -5.76 2.92
N ALA A 140 -10.44 -4.88 3.37
CA ALA A 140 -10.72 -4.65 4.77
C ALA A 140 -12.04 -5.35 5.12
N VAL A 141 -11.98 -6.26 6.09
CA VAL A 141 -13.14 -7.02 6.57
C VAL A 141 -13.37 -6.66 8.02
N GLY A 142 -14.50 -6.02 8.31
CA GLY A 142 -14.87 -5.66 9.67
C GLY A 142 -16.00 -6.52 10.22
N GLU A 143 -15.85 -6.91 11.48
CA GLU A 143 -16.85 -7.63 12.26
C GLU A 143 -17.23 -6.78 13.48
N GLY A 144 -18.53 -6.61 13.75
CA GLY A 144 -19.04 -5.85 14.90
C GLY A 144 -20.37 -5.17 14.63
N ALA A 145 -21.28 -5.13 15.60
CA ALA A 145 -22.62 -4.56 15.38
C ALA A 145 -22.60 -3.02 15.48
N GLY A 146 -23.19 -2.35 14.48
CA GLY A 146 -23.40 -0.88 14.50
C GLY A 146 -22.13 -0.05 14.30
N VAL A 147 -21.06 -0.69 13.86
CA VAL A 147 -19.74 -0.08 13.71
C VAL A 147 -19.65 0.57 12.33
N ARG A 148 -19.32 1.86 12.30
CA ARG A 148 -18.89 2.62 11.12
C ARG A 148 -17.44 3.04 11.31
N LEU A 149 -16.50 2.28 10.77
CA LEU A 149 -15.07 2.62 10.83
C LEU A 149 -14.67 3.32 9.55
N THR A 150 -14.02 4.46 9.65
CA THR A 150 -13.33 5.07 8.52
C THR A 150 -11.85 4.76 8.67
N LEU A 151 -11.36 3.75 7.94
CA LEU A 151 -9.96 3.34 7.91
C LEU A 151 -9.27 3.96 6.68
N PRO A 152 -8.58 5.10 6.81
CA PRO A 152 -7.68 5.56 5.78
C PRO A 152 -6.50 4.59 5.72
N VAL A 153 -6.44 3.82 4.64
CA VAL A 153 -5.32 2.96 4.30
C VAL A 153 -4.42 3.72 3.36
N GLU A 154 -3.25 4.08 3.88
CA GLU A 154 -2.14 4.55 3.08
C GLU A 154 -1.15 3.40 2.92
N ILE A 155 -0.87 3.08 1.66
CA ILE A 155 0.10 2.09 1.21
C ILE A 155 1.26 2.87 0.60
N LYS A 156 2.42 2.77 1.23
CA LYS A 156 3.67 3.34 0.71
C LYS A 156 4.52 2.22 0.14
N ILE A 157 4.81 2.31 -1.15
CA ILE A 157 5.54 1.31 -1.92
C ILE A 157 6.86 1.92 -2.36
N ARG A 158 7.97 1.26 -2.06
CA ARG A 158 9.29 1.63 -2.54
C ARG A 158 9.64 0.70 -3.69
N VAL A 159 10.06 1.29 -4.80
CA VAL A 159 10.46 0.56 -5.99
C VAL A 159 11.93 0.84 -6.24
N THR A 160 12.71 -0.22 -6.38
CA THR A 160 14.12 -0.16 -6.74
C THR A 160 14.28 -0.62 -8.18
N ALA A 161 14.84 0.24 -9.03
CA ALA A 161 15.03 -0.06 -10.45
C ALA A 161 16.46 0.20 -10.91
N ASN A 162 16.90 -0.57 -11.91
CA ASN A 162 18.21 -0.43 -12.53
C ASN A 162 18.06 -0.22 -14.05
N PRO A 163 18.28 0.99 -14.57
CA PRO A 163 17.96 1.32 -15.95
C PRO A 163 18.93 0.73 -16.99
N LEU A 164 19.96 0.00 -16.56
CA LEU A 164 20.99 -0.58 -17.45
C LEU A 164 20.99 -2.12 -17.45
N GLU A 165 20.14 -2.77 -16.65
CA GLU A 165 19.83 -4.21 -16.74
C GLU A 165 18.62 -4.46 -17.64
#